data_AF-W6JH46-F1
#
_entry.id   AF-W6JH46-F1
#
_cell.length_a   1.000
_cell.length_b   1.000
_cell.length_c   1.000
_cell.angle_alpha   90.00
_cell.angle_beta   90.00
_cell.angle_gamma   90.00
#
_symmetry.space_group_name_H-M   'P 1'
#
loop_
_entity.id
_entity.type
_entity.pdbx_description
1 polymer ?
#
loop_
_entity_poly.entity_id
_entity_poly.type
_entity_poly.pdbx_seq_one_letter_code
_entity_poly.pdbx_strand_id
1 'polypeptide(L)'
;MLILAVTLLFVAKVFSRHIKGKIGEWALSKILNKKCGNNCIVLDDVTLEVSDGDTTQVDHVVISPAGIFVVETKHYKGWIYGKESDQFWTQKIFKRSYKFQNPFRQNYKHVKAIQSLLPSIPQEAFYSIVVMVGECEWRSKNTPKLLFTSGWKAADYIYEQSKESSFIDINSVYESLESARLEKGLKTNFKHVKNLKAKHRA
;
A
#
# COMPACT_ATOMS: atom_id res chain seq x y z
N MET A 1 -16.19 6.28 -35.89
CA MET A 1 -17.16 6.29 -34.77
C MET A 1 -17.02 5.09 -33.85
N LEU A 2 -17.16 3.85 -34.34
CA LEU A 2 -17.09 2.63 -33.49
C LEU A 2 -15.72 2.41 -32.81
N ILE A 3 -14.62 2.56 -33.54
CA ILE A 3 -13.25 2.43 -32.99
C ILE A 3 -13.01 3.47 -31.90
N LEU A 4 -13.42 4.73 -32.14
CA LEU A 4 -13.30 5.83 -31.17
C LEU A 4 -14.09 5.55 -29.88
N ALA A 5 -15.32 5.04 -30.00
CA ALA A 5 -16.15 4.67 -28.87
C ALA A 5 -15.56 3.51 -28.06
N VAL A 6 -15.04 2.47 -28.73
CA VAL A 6 -14.35 1.34 -28.07
C VAL A 6 -13.08 1.81 -27.35
N THR A 7 -12.29 2.71 -27.95
CA THR A 7 -11.11 3.29 -27.31
C THR A 7 -11.47 4.15 -26.10
N LEU A 8 -12.52 4.98 -26.20
CA LEU A 8 -13.01 5.81 -25.08
C LEU A 8 -13.50 4.93 -23.92
N LEU A 9 -14.27 3.88 -24.21
CA LEU A 9 -14.73 2.92 -23.19
C LEU A 9 -13.57 2.18 -22.53
N PHE A 10 -12.53 1.82 -23.28
CA PHE A 10 -11.33 1.20 -22.73
C PHE A 10 -10.55 2.15 -21.83
N VAL A 11 -10.31 3.40 -22.28
CA VAL A 11 -9.65 4.45 -21.48
C VAL A 11 -10.44 4.75 -20.22
N ALA A 12 -11.76 4.92 -20.30
CA ALA A 12 -12.64 5.13 -19.15
C ALA A 12 -12.56 3.96 -18.16
N LYS A 13 -12.50 2.71 -18.65
CA LYS A 13 -12.37 1.52 -17.80
C LYS A 13 -11.00 1.45 -17.11
N VAL A 14 -9.90 1.80 -17.78
CA VAL A 14 -8.58 1.85 -17.16
C VAL A 14 -8.50 3.00 -16.14
N PHE A 15 -8.99 4.19 -16.50
CA PHE A 15 -9.01 5.36 -15.64
C PHE A 15 -9.86 5.14 -14.39
N SER A 16 -11.02 4.49 -14.52
CA SER A 16 -11.88 4.15 -13.38
C SER A 16 -11.21 3.21 -12.36
N ARG A 17 -10.27 2.35 -12.76
CA ARG A 17 -9.50 1.53 -11.82
C ARG A 17 -8.54 2.37 -10.98
N HIS A 18 -7.87 3.33 -11.60
CA HIS A 18 -6.97 4.26 -10.91
C HIS A 18 -7.76 5.17 -9.96
N ILE A 19 -8.92 5.68 -10.40
CA ILE A 19 -9.82 6.46 -9.54
C ILE A 19 -10.25 5.63 -8.31
N LYS A 20 -10.66 4.37 -8.51
CA LYS A 20 -11.09 3.50 -7.42
C LYS A 20 -9.96 3.20 -6.42
N GLY A 21 -8.73 3.03 -6.91
CA GLY A 21 -7.54 2.92 -6.06
C GLY A 21 -7.41 4.15 -5.15
N LYS A 22 -7.37 5.34 -5.75
CA LYS A 22 -7.26 6.62 -5.01
C LYS A 22 -8.39 6.88 -4.02
N ILE A 23 -9.63 6.51 -4.36
CA ILE A 23 -10.76 6.63 -3.43
C ILE A 23 -10.54 5.70 -2.22
N GLY A 24 -10.06 4.48 -2.46
CA GLY A 24 -9.73 3.52 -1.40
C GLY A 24 -8.62 4.03 -0.49
N GLU A 25 -7.52 4.51 -1.07
CA GLU A 25 -6.38 5.13 -0.36
C GLU A 25 -6.84 6.33 0.47
N TRP A 26 -7.60 7.26 -0.13
CA TRP A 26 -8.12 8.43 0.57
C TRP A 26 -9.04 8.05 1.75
N ALA A 27 -9.95 7.10 1.54
CA ALA A 27 -10.86 6.65 2.59
C ALA A 27 -10.08 5.99 3.75
N LEU A 28 -9.06 5.19 3.44
CA LEU A 28 -8.21 4.58 4.46
C LEU A 28 -7.39 5.63 5.22
N SER A 29 -6.77 6.58 4.52
CA SER A 29 -6.05 7.71 5.14
C SER A 29 -6.93 8.44 6.18
N LYS A 30 -8.19 8.74 5.85
CA LYS A 30 -9.11 9.38 6.80
C LYS A 30 -9.39 8.53 8.04
N ILE A 31 -9.54 7.22 7.87
CA ILE A 31 -9.75 6.28 8.99
C ILE A 31 -8.50 6.20 9.86
N LEU A 32 -7.33 6.04 9.25
CA LEU A 32 -6.03 5.98 9.94
C LEU A 32 -5.79 7.25 10.74
N ASN A 33 -5.90 8.43 10.14
CA ASN A 33 -5.73 9.71 10.81
C ASN A 33 -6.70 9.88 11.99
N LYS A 34 -7.98 9.52 11.80
CA LYS A 34 -8.99 9.62 12.86
C LYS A 34 -8.65 8.72 14.06
N LYS A 35 -8.22 7.48 13.81
CA LYS A 35 -7.89 6.53 14.88
C LYS A 35 -6.57 6.87 15.55
N CYS A 36 -5.59 7.32 14.76
CA CYS A 36 -4.26 7.71 15.19
C CYS A 36 -4.29 8.90 16.17
N GLY A 37 -5.09 9.93 15.87
CA GLY A 37 -5.17 11.13 16.68
C GLY A 37 -3.79 11.79 16.83
N ASN A 38 -3.39 12.11 18.06
CA ASN A 38 -2.09 12.72 18.37
C ASN A 38 -1.01 11.70 18.76
N ASN A 39 -1.32 10.39 18.71
CA ASN A 39 -0.41 9.35 19.21
C ASN A 39 0.54 8.81 18.14
N CYS A 40 0.33 9.18 16.88
CA CYS A 40 1.14 8.77 15.75
C CYS A 40 1.06 9.80 14.62
N ILE A 41 1.86 9.58 13.57
CA ILE A 41 1.83 10.36 12.34
C ILE A 41 1.43 9.44 11.18
N VAL A 42 0.56 9.91 10.29
CA VAL A 42 0.20 9.20 9.04
C VAL A 42 0.75 9.98 7.85
N LEU A 43 1.62 9.34 7.06
CA LEU A 43 2.16 9.87 5.82
C LEU A 43 1.54 9.15 4.63
N ASP A 44 0.83 9.89 3.76
CA ASP A 44 0.16 9.33 2.57
C ASP A 44 0.95 9.62 1.29
N ASP A 45 1.03 8.66 0.35
CA ASP A 45 1.74 8.76 -0.94
C ASP A 45 3.25 9.04 -0.82
N VAL A 46 3.96 8.27 0.00
CA VAL A 46 5.40 8.46 0.20
C VAL A 46 6.15 7.82 -0.97
N THR A 47 6.77 8.63 -1.81
CA THR A 47 7.60 8.13 -2.92
C THR A 47 9.08 8.27 -2.57
N LEU A 48 9.80 7.15 -2.58
CA LEU A 48 11.21 7.05 -2.23
C LEU A 48 12.02 6.54 -3.44
N GLU A 49 13.25 7.01 -3.55
CA GLU A 49 14.23 6.44 -4.48
C GLU A 49 14.87 5.19 -3.84
N VAL A 50 14.94 4.09 -4.60
CA VAL A 50 15.49 2.80 -4.14
C VAL A 50 16.89 2.56 -4.71
N SER A 51 17.10 2.99 -5.96
CA SER A 51 18.38 3.02 -6.64
C SER A 51 18.30 4.06 -7.77
N ASP A 52 19.42 4.34 -8.44
CA ASP A 52 19.41 5.30 -9.55
C ASP A 52 18.33 4.93 -10.59
N GLY A 53 17.40 5.86 -10.77
CA GLY A 53 16.29 5.71 -11.69
C GLY A 53 15.13 4.87 -11.18
N ASP A 54 15.23 4.13 -10.07
CA ASP A 54 14.17 3.26 -9.53
C ASP A 54 13.49 3.86 -8.30
N THR A 55 12.16 3.76 -8.25
CA THR A 55 11.37 4.35 -7.16
C THR A 55 10.34 3.38 -6.63
N THR A 56 9.96 3.62 -5.38
CA THR A 56 8.83 2.95 -4.76
C THR A 56 7.87 3.98 -4.21
N GLN A 57 6.57 3.76 -4.41
CA GLN A 57 5.51 4.54 -3.79
C GLN A 57 4.86 3.69 -2.72
N VAL A 58 4.70 4.24 -1.52
CA VAL A 58 4.03 3.63 -0.39
C VAL A 58 2.72 4.38 -0.16
N ASP A 59 1.61 3.67 -0.14
CA ASP A 59 0.29 4.30 0.00
C ASP A 59 0.17 5.04 1.33
N HIS A 60 0.46 4.35 2.44
CA HIS A 60 0.49 4.96 3.77
C HIS A 60 1.65 4.43 4.62
N VAL A 61 2.28 5.32 5.38
CA VAL A 61 3.19 4.99 6.47
C VAL A 61 2.61 5.55 7.76
N VAL A 62 2.34 4.70 8.75
CA VAL A 62 1.95 5.12 10.10
C VAL A 62 3.15 4.98 11.01
N ILE A 63 3.57 6.07 11.63
CA ILE A 63 4.71 6.15 12.54
C ILE A 63 4.15 6.31 13.95
N SER A 64 4.31 5.29 14.80
CA SER A 64 3.86 5.32 16.20
C SER A 64 4.97 4.88 17.14
N PRO A 65 4.85 5.07 18.47
CA PRO A 65 5.89 4.66 19.40
C PRO A 65 6.23 3.17 19.26
N ALA A 66 5.25 2.32 18.96
CA ALA A 66 5.44 0.89 18.82
C ALA A 66 6.08 0.45 17.49
N GLY A 67 6.17 1.33 16.49
CA GLY A 67 6.79 0.98 15.22
C GLY A 67 6.26 1.72 13.99
N ILE A 68 6.69 1.22 12.84
CA ILE A 68 6.44 1.80 11.52
C ILE A 68 5.57 0.82 10.74
N PHE A 69 4.31 1.20 10.51
CA PHE A 69 3.35 0.40 9.76
C PHE A 69 3.34 0.88 8.32
N VAL A 70 3.84 0.02 7.42
CA VAL A 70 3.89 0.26 5.98
C VAL A 70 2.65 -0.40 5.39
N VAL A 71 1.72 0.42 4.91
CA VAL A 71 0.37 -0.02 4.54
C VAL A 71 0.19 0.06 3.03
N GLU A 72 -0.14 -1.09 2.43
CA GLU A 72 -0.49 -1.21 1.02
C GLU A 72 -2.01 -1.34 0.87
N THR A 73 -2.62 -0.47 0.08
CA THR A 73 -4.06 -0.43 -0.13
C THR A 73 -4.43 -1.03 -1.49
N LYS A 74 -5.39 -1.96 -1.49
CA LYS A 74 -5.90 -2.56 -2.72
C LYS A 74 -7.40 -2.49 -2.79
N HIS A 75 -7.93 -1.79 -3.79
CA HIS A 75 -9.35 -1.75 -4.05
C HIS A 75 -9.78 -2.88 -4.99
N TYR A 76 -10.43 -3.91 -4.46
CA TYR A 76 -10.91 -5.07 -5.22
C TYR A 76 -12.40 -5.35 -5.01
N LYS A 77 -12.90 -6.35 -5.75
CA LYS A 77 -14.25 -6.90 -5.60
C LYS A 77 -14.29 -8.39 -5.82
N GLY A 78 -15.32 -9.07 -5.32
CA GLY A 78 -15.49 -10.51 -5.46
C GLY A 78 -14.53 -11.29 -4.54
N TRP A 79 -14.19 -12.52 -4.93
CA TRP A 79 -13.41 -13.40 -4.07
C TRP A 79 -11.92 -13.32 -4.35
N ILE A 80 -11.12 -13.28 -3.30
CA ILE A 80 -9.66 -13.26 -3.37
C ILE A 80 -9.12 -14.58 -2.83
N TYR A 81 -8.20 -15.18 -3.59
CA TYR A 81 -7.53 -16.44 -3.28
C TYR A 81 -6.02 -16.30 -3.35
N GLY A 82 -5.31 -16.97 -2.45
CA GLY A 82 -3.86 -17.03 -2.41
C GLY A 82 -3.32 -17.44 -1.05
N LYS A 83 -2.00 -17.48 -0.95
CA LYS A 83 -1.21 -17.63 0.27
C LYS A 83 -0.22 -16.48 0.37
N GLU A 84 0.21 -16.16 1.58
CA GLU A 84 1.20 -15.10 1.80
C GLU A 84 2.51 -15.33 1.03
N SER A 85 2.93 -16.59 0.88
CA SER A 85 4.13 -16.98 0.13
C SER A 85 3.97 -16.97 -1.40
N ASP A 86 2.73 -16.90 -1.91
CA ASP A 86 2.49 -16.97 -3.36
C ASP A 86 3.04 -15.72 -4.06
N GLN A 87 3.55 -15.86 -5.28
CA GLN A 87 3.95 -14.73 -6.10
C GLN A 87 2.75 -13.90 -6.58
N PHE A 88 1.65 -14.60 -6.91
CA PHE A 88 0.42 -14.02 -7.43
C PHE A 88 -0.78 -14.54 -6.66
N TRP A 89 -1.74 -13.66 -6.42
CA TRP A 89 -3.07 -14.00 -5.94
C TRP A 89 -4.06 -14.02 -7.09
N THR A 90 -5.21 -14.63 -6.87
CA THR A 90 -6.29 -14.73 -7.85
C THR A 90 -7.53 -14.01 -7.35
N GLN A 91 -8.04 -13.09 -8.16
CA GLN A 91 -9.34 -12.48 -8.00
C GLN A 91 -10.36 -13.24 -8.86
N LYS A 92 -11.48 -13.65 -8.28
CA LYS A 92 -12.62 -14.25 -8.98
C LYS A 92 -13.83 -13.33 -8.90
N ILE A 93 -14.35 -12.96 -10.07
CA ILE A 93 -15.58 -12.18 -10.24
C ILE A 93 -16.53 -13.01 -11.10
N PHE A 94 -17.57 -13.56 -10.48
CA PHE A 94 -18.48 -14.51 -11.12
C PHE A 94 -17.71 -15.69 -11.75
N LYS A 95 -17.81 -15.84 -13.07
CA LYS A 95 -17.17 -16.92 -13.84
C LYS A 95 -15.74 -16.58 -14.30
N ARG A 96 -15.23 -15.37 -14.03
CA ARG A 96 -13.92 -14.91 -14.51
C ARG A 96 -12.91 -14.85 -13.38
N SER A 97 -11.70 -15.33 -13.65
CA SER A 97 -10.56 -15.29 -12.73
C SER A 97 -9.43 -14.44 -13.33
N TYR A 98 -8.77 -13.64 -12.49
CA TYR A 98 -7.67 -12.79 -12.88
C TYR A 98 -6.55 -12.93 -11.85
N LYS A 99 -5.32 -13.17 -12.31
CA LYS A 99 -4.15 -13.13 -11.43
C LYS A 99 -3.68 -11.69 -11.25
N PHE A 100 -3.21 -11.37 -10.06
CA PHE A 100 -2.54 -10.11 -9.73
C PHE A 100 -1.39 -10.38 -8.78
N GLN A 101 -0.38 -9.51 -8.79
CA GLN A 101 0.78 -9.68 -7.91
C GLN A 101 0.34 -9.64 -6.44
N ASN A 102 0.87 -10.55 -5.63
CA ASN A 102 0.64 -10.55 -4.19
C ASN A 102 1.08 -9.21 -3.58
N PRO A 103 0.19 -8.43 -2.93
CA PRO A 103 0.50 -7.12 -2.37
C PRO A 103 1.58 -7.16 -1.29
N PHE A 104 1.71 -8.25 -0.53
CA PHE A 104 2.79 -8.39 0.46
C PHE A 104 4.17 -8.36 -0.19
N ARG A 105 4.31 -8.82 -1.44
CA ARG A 105 5.58 -8.75 -2.17
C ARG A 105 5.90 -7.34 -2.66
N GLN A 106 4.88 -6.54 -2.95
CA GLN A 106 5.04 -5.12 -3.25
C GLN A 106 5.47 -4.40 -1.96
N ASN A 107 4.72 -4.64 -0.89
CA ASN A 107 4.96 -4.02 0.41
C ASN A 107 6.31 -4.39 1.04
N TYR A 108 6.83 -5.60 0.78
CA TYR A 108 8.20 -5.96 1.18
C TYR A 108 9.25 -4.98 0.61
N LYS A 109 9.09 -4.53 -0.64
CA LYS A 109 10.00 -3.54 -1.24
C LYS A 109 9.87 -2.18 -0.56
N HIS A 110 8.65 -1.78 -0.21
CA HIS A 110 8.35 -0.55 0.53
C HIS A 110 9.03 -0.57 1.89
N VAL A 111 8.85 -1.66 2.65
CA VAL A 111 9.50 -1.88 3.94
C VAL A 111 11.01 -1.83 3.79
N LYS A 112 11.61 -2.49 2.79
CA LYS A 112 13.06 -2.46 2.59
C LYS A 112 13.61 -1.07 2.24
N ALA A 113 12.89 -0.30 1.42
CA ALA A 113 13.27 1.07 1.10
C ALA A 113 13.23 1.98 2.35
N ILE A 114 12.21 1.83 3.20
CA ILE A 114 12.12 2.58 4.45
C ILE A 114 13.20 2.13 5.45
N GLN A 115 13.43 0.82 5.58
CA GLN A 115 14.47 0.26 6.46
C GLN A 115 15.87 0.78 6.10
N SER A 116 16.18 0.94 4.80
CA SER A 116 17.48 1.49 4.39
C SER A 116 17.69 2.95 4.79
N LEU A 117 16.62 3.72 5.01
CA LEU A 117 16.68 5.10 5.49
C LEU A 117 16.82 5.17 7.02
N LEU A 118 16.47 4.09 7.72
CA LEU A 118 16.34 4.05 9.18
C LEU A 118 17.17 2.89 9.79
N PRO A 119 18.50 2.85 9.57
CA PRO A 119 19.33 1.69 9.92
C PRO A 119 19.44 1.44 11.43
N SER A 120 19.12 2.44 12.27
CA SER A 120 19.12 2.32 13.73
C SER A 120 17.85 1.68 14.29
N ILE A 121 16.79 1.54 13.50
CA ILE A 121 15.50 0.98 13.93
C ILE A 121 15.52 -0.54 13.70
N PRO A 122 15.18 -1.35 14.72
CA PRO A 122 15.15 -2.81 14.60
C PRO A 122 14.13 -3.29 13.56
N GLN A 123 14.43 -4.40 12.88
CA GLN A 123 13.57 -4.91 11.79
C GLN A 123 12.17 -5.29 12.27
N GLU A 124 12.06 -5.70 13.53
CA GLU A 124 10.83 -6.10 14.22
C GLU A 124 9.86 -4.93 14.42
N ALA A 125 10.35 -3.69 14.40
CA ALA A 125 9.51 -2.49 14.48
C ALA A 125 8.82 -2.14 13.15
N PHE A 126 9.03 -2.91 12.08
CA PHE A 126 8.40 -2.67 10.78
C PHE A 126 7.28 -3.66 10.49
N TYR A 127 6.07 -3.15 10.29
CA TYR A 127 4.89 -3.95 10.04
C TYR A 127 4.43 -3.79 8.59
N SER A 128 4.45 -4.88 7.82
CA SER A 128 3.90 -4.92 6.46
C SER A 128 2.40 -5.21 6.51
N ILE A 129 1.57 -4.18 6.42
CA ILE A 129 0.11 -4.29 6.45
C ILE A 129 -0.46 -4.26 5.02
N VAL A 130 -1.37 -5.18 4.70
CA VAL A 130 -2.13 -5.12 3.44
C VAL A 130 -3.61 -4.90 3.77
N VAL A 131 -4.20 -3.86 3.18
CA VAL A 131 -5.61 -3.53 3.36
C VAL A 131 -6.34 -3.67 2.04
N MET A 132 -7.22 -4.67 1.98
CA MET A 132 -8.14 -4.88 0.88
C MET A 132 -9.43 -4.10 1.15
N VAL A 133 -9.67 -3.06 0.36
CA VAL A 133 -10.88 -2.24 0.42
C VAL A 133 -11.83 -2.56 -0.75
N GLY A 134 -13.09 -2.16 -0.63
CA GLY A 134 -14.15 -2.45 -1.60
C GLY A 134 -14.94 -3.73 -1.26
N GLU A 135 -15.74 -4.20 -2.23
CA GLU A 135 -16.68 -5.31 -2.07
C GLU A 135 -15.99 -6.66 -2.32
N CYS A 136 -14.94 -6.97 -1.55
CA CYS A 136 -14.20 -8.21 -1.69
C CYS A 136 -14.15 -9.06 -0.42
N GLU A 137 -13.95 -10.36 -0.60
CA GLU A 137 -13.87 -11.33 0.48
C GLU A 137 -12.66 -12.24 0.26
N TRP A 138 -11.90 -12.47 1.33
CA TRP A 138 -10.87 -13.50 1.33
C TRP A 138 -11.52 -14.89 1.42
N ARG A 139 -11.17 -15.80 0.50
CA ARG A 139 -11.78 -17.14 0.39
C ARG A 139 -10.77 -18.28 0.42
N SER A 140 -9.53 -18.02 0.85
CA SER A 140 -8.53 -19.09 1.07
C SER A 140 -8.61 -19.63 2.49
N LYS A 141 -8.16 -20.88 2.69
CA LYS A 141 -8.22 -21.58 3.98
C LYS A 141 -7.57 -20.79 5.12
N ASN A 142 -6.42 -20.16 4.85
CA ASN A 142 -5.67 -19.38 5.82
C ASN A 142 -5.65 -17.91 5.39
N THR A 143 -5.98 -17.01 6.30
CA THR A 143 -5.83 -15.56 6.10
C THR A 143 -4.47 -15.13 6.62
N PRO A 144 -3.63 -14.44 5.82
CA PRO A 144 -2.39 -13.84 6.30
C PRO A 144 -2.65 -12.93 7.52
N LYS A 145 -1.80 -12.98 8.54
CA LYS A 145 -2.02 -12.31 9.84
C LYS A 145 -2.25 -10.80 9.69
N LEU A 146 -1.49 -10.16 8.80
CA LEU A 146 -1.51 -8.71 8.57
C LEU A 146 -2.33 -8.30 7.33
N LEU A 147 -3.25 -9.17 6.89
CA LEU A 147 -4.22 -8.86 5.85
C LEU A 147 -5.55 -8.45 6.49
N PHE A 148 -6.04 -7.26 6.13
CA PHE A 148 -7.32 -6.75 6.57
C PHE A 148 -8.25 -6.50 5.38
N THR A 149 -9.52 -6.91 5.49
CA THR A 149 -10.56 -6.61 4.49
C THR A 149 -11.48 -5.46 4.95
N SER A 150 -11.04 -4.68 5.93
CA SER A 150 -11.73 -3.51 6.48
C SER A 150 -10.71 -2.50 6.98
N GLY A 151 -10.80 -1.26 6.49
CA GLY A 151 -9.92 -0.18 6.92
C GLY A 151 -10.02 0.13 8.41
N TRP A 152 -11.22 0.03 8.99
CA TRP A 152 -11.42 0.20 10.44
C TRP A 152 -10.70 -0.88 11.24
N LYS A 153 -10.80 -2.15 10.84
CA LYS A 153 -10.09 -3.25 11.52
C LYS A 153 -8.56 -3.09 11.42
N ALA A 154 -8.07 -2.62 10.28
CA ALA A 154 -6.64 -2.31 10.11
C ALA A 154 -6.21 -1.17 11.05
N ALA A 155 -6.98 -0.07 11.09
CA ALA A 155 -6.70 1.06 11.96
C ALA A 155 -6.79 0.70 13.44
N ASP A 156 -7.78 -0.11 13.84
CA ASP A 156 -7.90 -0.63 15.21
C ASP A 156 -6.68 -1.46 15.57
N TYR A 157 -6.24 -2.37 14.71
CA TYR A 157 -5.03 -3.16 14.93
C TYR A 157 -3.79 -2.27 15.11
N ILE A 158 -3.57 -1.33 14.19
CA ILE A 158 -2.42 -0.40 14.26
C ILE A 158 -2.46 0.40 15.57
N TYR A 159 -3.62 0.91 15.96
CA TYR A 159 -3.80 1.68 17.18
C TYR A 159 -3.54 0.84 18.44
N GLU A 160 -4.05 -0.39 18.50
CA GLU A 160 -3.83 -1.28 19.64
C GLU A 160 -2.35 -1.67 19.77
N GLN A 161 -1.68 -1.99 18.65
CA GLN A 161 -0.24 -2.25 18.64
C GLN A 161 0.56 -1.02 19.08
N SER A 162 0.11 0.19 18.72
CA SER A 162 0.75 1.45 19.08
C SER A 162 0.77 1.75 20.59
N LYS A 163 0.04 0.98 21.41
CA LYS A 163 0.07 1.10 22.88
C LYS A 163 1.21 0.30 23.54
N GLU A 164 1.83 -0.62 22.81
CA GLU A 164 2.95 -1.43 23.31
C GLU A 164 4.24 -0.58 23.41
N SER A 165 5.28 -1.11 24.06
CA SER A 165 6.51 -0.36 24.39
C SER A 165 7.14 0.39 23.22
N SER A 166 7.74 1.54 23.53
CA SER A 166 8.32 2.45 22.54
C SER A 166 9.59 1.86 21.89
N PHE A 167 9.53 1.60 20.59
CA PHE A 167 10.66 1.21 19.75
C PHE A 167 11.35 2.40 19.08
N ILE A 168 10.61 3.50 18.83
CA ILE A 168 11.08 4.56 17.92
C ILE A 168 10.80 5.97 18.45
N ASP A 169 11.66 6.92 18.06
CA ASP A 169 11.36 8.36 18.12
C ASP A 169 10.57 8.74 16.85
N ILE A 170 9.30 9.10 17.04
CA ILE A 170 8.37 9.43 15.95
C ILE A 170 8.89 10.61 15.11
N ASN A 171 9.45 11.65 15.73
CA ASN A 171 9.86 12.87 15.04
C ASN A 171 11.11 12.60 14.19
N SER A 172 12.08 11.88 14.73
CA SER A 172 13.28 11.49 13.98
C SER A 172 12.95 10.64 12.75
N VAL A 173 12.02 9.68 12.89
CA VAL A 173 11.55 8.85 11.77
C VAL A 173 10.80 9.69 10.73
N TYR A 174 9.92 10.59 11.18
CA TYR A 174 9.19 11.50 10.30
C TYR A 174 10.14 12.39 9.48
N GLU A 175 11.11 13.04 10.12
CA GLU A 175 12.07 13.92 9.44
C GLU A 175 12.94 13.15 8.43
N SER A 176 13.36 11.95 8.78
CA SER A 176 14.14 11.08 7.88
C SER A 176 13.32 10.68 6.64
N LEU A 177 12.03 10.37 6.83
CA LEU A 177 11.14 10.03 5.71
C LEU A 177 10.80 11.22 4.84
N GLU A 178 10.48 12.37 5.43
CA GLU A 178 10.14 13.59 4.68
C GLU A 178 11.34 14.15 3.92
N SER A 179 12.56 14.09 4.49
CA SER A 179 13.77 14.54 3.78
C SER A 179 14.15 13.65 2.59
N ALA A 180 13.88 12.35 2.67
CA ALA A 180 14.11 11.39 1.58
C ALA A 180 12.98 11.37 0.53
N ARG A 181 11.84 11.97 0.85
CA ARG A 181 10.63 11.93 0.03
C ARG A 181 10.82 12.73 -1.27
N LEU A 182 10.54 12.10 -2.39
CA LEU A 182 10.48 12.81 -3.68
C LEU A 182 9.26 13.73 -3.73
N GLU A 183 9.44 14.91 -4.34
CA GLU A 183 8.37 15.90 -4.51
C GLU A 183 7.14 15.27 -5.19
N LYS A 184 5.96 15.48 -4.60
CA LYS A 184 4.70 15.04 -5.19
C LYS A 184 4.47 15.78 -6.50
N GLY A 185 4.28 15.05 -7.60
CA GLY A 185 4.00 15.70 -8.87
C GLY A 185 3.96 14.76 -10.06
N LEU A 186 3.58 15.31 -11.22
CA LEU A 186 3.47 14.56 -12.48
C LEU A 186 4.78 13.91 -12.89
N LYS A 187 5.92 14.59 -12.67
CA LYS A 187 7.25 14.08 -13.00
C LYS A 187 7.57 12.80 -12.20
N THR A 188 7.39 12.86 -10.89
CA THR A 188 7.61 11.73 -9.97
C THR A 188 6.67 10.56 -10.28
N ASN A 189 5.38 10.86 -10.48
CA ASN A 189 4.39 9.85 -10.87
C ASN A 189 4.72 9.20 -12.22
N PHE A 190 5.18 9.98 -13.19
CA PHE A 190 5.57 9.48 -14.50
C PHE A 190 6.80 8.57 -14.43
N LYS A 191 7.86 8.99 -13.69
CA LYS A 191 9.06 8.17 -13.44
C LYS A 191 8.65 6.84 -12.79
N HIS A 192 7.82 6.90 -11.75
CA HIS A 192 7.33 5.72 -11.04
C HIS A 192 6.55 4.75 -11.96
N VAL A 193 5.54 5.25 -12.68
CA VAL A 193 4.73 4.41 -13.60
C VAL A 193 5.57 3.83 -14.74
N LYS A 194 6.55 4.57 -15.26
CA LYS A 194 7.48 4.09 -16.30
C LYS A 194 8.30 2.90 -15.79
N ASN A 195 8.82 2.98 -14.56
CA ASN A 195 9.61 1.91 -13.95
C ASN A 195 8.80 0.64 -13.71
N LEU A 196 7.56 0.78 -13.21
CA LEU A 196 6.66 -0.36 -13.04
C LEU A 196 6.39 -1.08 -14.37
N LYS A 197 6.15 -0.32 -15.45
CA LYS A 197 5.90 -0.90 -16.79
C LYS A 197 7.12 -1.60 -17.37
N ALA A 198 8.33 -1.09 -17.14
CA ALA A 198 9.56 -1.74 -17.59
C ALA A 198 9.75 -3.10 -16.89
N LYS A 199 9.55 -3.14 -15.57
CA LYS A 199 9.67 -4.36 -14.75
C LYS A 199 8.63 -5.42 -15.06
N HIS A 200 7.42 -5.03 -15.49
CA HIS A 200 6.37 -5.99 -15.87
C HIS A 200 6.57 -6.60 -17.28
N ARG A 201 7.48 -6.04 -18.09
CA ARG A 201 7.77 -6.52 -19.45
C ARG A 201 9.04 -7.37 -19.53
N ALA A 202 9.92 -7.28 -18.54
CA ALA A 202 11.10 -8.12 -18.37
C ALA A 202 10.70 -9.42 -17.64
#